data_AF-A0A4R5KEM1-F1
#
_entry.id   AF-A0A4R5KEM1-F1
#
_cell.length_a   1.000
_cell.length_b   1.000
_cell.length_c   1.000
_cell.angle_alpha   90.00
_cell.angle_beta   90.00
_cell.angle_gamma   90.00
#
_symmetry.space_group_name_H-M   'P 1'
#
loop_
_entity.id
_entity.type
_entity.pdbx_description
1 polymer ?
#
loop_
_entity_poly.entity_id
_entity_poly.type
_entity_poly.pdbx_seq_one_letter_code
_entity_poly.pdbx_strand_id
1 'polypeptide(L)'
;MNQETQPQTDQSDAVELLHVRPPQSIDEPALSPRNASRSRHWRFWLGLIELLTGGATGLFTLASAANLIGQVQDDSASGMPPAAGWITGIIIVFVAYTVVSLAGVIIGIWNLSTLKSTARSPLIAAIVVSTVSIVLVMVFISGPPFEPVKVAWAFVHALVSVWTIRILRLKKIP
;
A
#
# COMPACT_ATOMS: atom_id res chain seq x y z
N MET A 1 -77.91 34.27 -12.32
CA MET A 1 -76.83 34.86 -11.51
C MET A 1 -76.09 33.73 -10.84
N ASN A 2 -74.80 33.67 -11.12
CA ASN A 2 -73.85 32.58 -10.89
C ASN A 2 -73.77 32.14 -9.42
N GLN A 3 -73.60 30.83 -9.19
CA GLN A 3 -72.63 30.36 -8.21
C GLN A 3 -72.11 28.98 -8.63
N GLU A 4 -70.78 28.93 -8.64
CA GLU A 4 -69.90 27.99 -9.31
C GLU A 4 -69.92 26.61 -8.65
N THR A 5 -69.97 25.57 -9.48
CA THR A 5 -69.65 24.19 -9.13
C THR A 5 -68.19 24.11 -8.70
N GLN A 6 -67.95 23.85 -7.41
CA GLN A 6 -66.64 23.45 -6.89
C GLN A 6 -66.14 22.21 -7.64
N PRO A 7 -64.91 22.19 -8.17
CA PRO A 7 -64.28 20.95 -8.57
C PRO A 7 -63.82 20.21 -7.32
N GLN A 8 -64.52 19.13 -7.03
CA GLN A 8 -64.13 18.08 -6.10
C GLN A 8 -62.86 17.43 -6.68
N THR A 9 -61.68 17.87 -6.23
CA THR A 9 -60.42 17.19 -6.52
C THR A 9 -60.46 15.82 -5.87
N ASP A 10 -60.66 14.82 -6.73
CA ASP A 10 -60.61 13.40 -6.43
C ASP A 10 -59.26 13.06 -5.79
N GLN A 11 -59.31 12.80 -4.50
CA GLN A 11 -58.22 12.35 -3.67
C GLN A 11 -58.09 10.83 -3.85
N SER A 12 -57.87 10.36 -5.08
CA SER A 12 -57.74 8.91 -5.31
C SER A 12 -56.98 8.50 -6.57
N ASP A 13 -56.14 9.36 -7.16
CA ASP A 13 -55.21 8.94 -8.20
C ASP A 13 -53.76 8.99 -7.70
N ALA A 14 -53.28 7.80 -7.33
CA ALA A 14 -51.90 7.33 -7.37
C ALA A 14 -50.86 8.26 -6.71
N VAL A 15 -50.59 8.16 -5.40
CA VAL A 15 -49.93 7.01 -4.75
C VAL A 15 -49.13 6.11 -5.72
N GLU A 16 -48.35 6.72 -6.61
CA GLU A 16 -47.16 6.09 -7.16
C GLU A 16 -46.08 7.17 -7.35
N LEU A 17 -45.88 7.94 -6.28
CA LEU A 17 -44.59 8.58 -6.04
C LEU A 17 -43.58 7.45 -6.12
N LEU A 18 -42.89 7.40 -7.26
CA LEU A 18 -41.63 6.72 -7.49
C LEU A 18 -40.77 6.91 -6.23
N HIS A 19 -40.90 5.96 -5.30
CA HIS A 19 -39.82 5.59 -4.41
C HIS A 19 -38.79 4.98 -5.35
N VAL A 20 -38.06 5.86 -6.05
CA VAL A 20 -36.73 5.55 -6.57
C VAL A 20 -35.98 5.16 -5.32
N ARG A 21 -36.01 3.85 -5.03
CA ARG A 21 -35.10 3.21 -4.10
C ARG A 21 -33.73 3.75 -4.53
N PRO A 22 -33.02 4.51 -3.69
CA PRO A 22 -31.66 4.88 -4.04
C PRO A 22 -30.97 3.59 -4.42
N PRO A 23 -30.18 3.56 -5.51
CA PRO A 23 -29.49 2.34 -5.92
C PRO A 23 -28.84 1.79 -4.65
N GLN A 24 -29.18 0.54 -4.31
CA GLN A 24 -28.52 -0.17 -3.25
C GLN A 24 -27.05 -0.18 -3.65
N SER A 25 -26.28 0.80 -3.16
CA SER A 25 -24.84 0.72 -3.15
C SER A 25 -24.59 -0.59 -2.45
N ILE A 26 -24.07 -1.57 -3.18
CA ILE A 26 -23.65 -2.87 -2.68
C ILE A 26 -23.12 -2.63 -1.27
N ASP A 27 -23.90 -3.03 -0.26
CA ASP A 27 -23.67 -2.63 1.12
C ASP A 27 -22.28 -3.16 1.51
N GLU A 28 -21.26 -2.32 1.36
CA GLU A 28 -20.00 -2.58 2.02
C GLU A 28 -20.34 -2.58 3.50
N PRO A 29 -20.15 -3.69 4.22
CA PRO A 29 -20.55 -3.78 5.61
C PRO A 29 -19.92 -2.62 6.37
N ALA A 30 -20.77 -1.68 6.78
CA ALA A 30 -20.35 -0.48 7.44
C ALA A 30 -19.74 -0.88 8.77
N LEU A 31 -18.42 -0.75 8.89
CA LEU A 31 -17.70 -1.04 10.13
C LEU A 31 -18.35 -0.26 11.28
N SER A 32 -18.51 -0.90 12.44
CA SER A 32 -18.95 -0.20 13.65
C SER A 32 -18.04 1.04 13.90
N PRO A 33 -18.55 2.13 14.50
CA PRO A 33 -17.77 3.37 14.69
C PRO A 33 -16.42 3.15 15.39
N ARG A 34 -16.38 2.21 16.35
CA ARG A 34 -15.17 1.80 17.05
C ARG A 34 -14.19 1.03 16.14
N ASN A 35 -14.69 0.17 15.27
CA ASN A 35 -13.86 -0.57 14.30
C ASN A 35 -13.39 0.35 13.16
N ALA A 36 -14.17 1.35 12.77
CA ALA A 36 -13.82 2.34 11.78
C ALA A 36 -12.68 3.25 12.27
N SER A 37 -12.76 3.79 13.49
CA SER A 37 -11.69 4.61 14.07
C SER A 37 -10.40 3.82 14.26
N ARG A 38 -10.51 2.56 14.72
CA ARG A 38 -9.37 1.64 14.79
C ARG A 38 -8.80 1.37 13.40
N SER A 39 -9.60 0.95 12.43
CA SER A 39 -9.12 0.70 11.06
C SER A 39 -8.40 1.93 10.48
N ARG A 40 -8.90 3.14 10.76
CA ARG A 40 -8.28 4.40 10.31
C ARG A 40 -6.91 4.62 10.95
N HIS A 41 -6.82 4.47 12.27
CA HIS A 41 -5.56 4.63 12.99
C HIS A 41 -4.50 3.63 12.54
N TRP A 42 -4.89 2.37 12.38
CA TRP A 42 -3.96 1.31 11.96
C TRP A 42 -3.51 1.49 10.51
N ARG A 43 -4.40 1.95 9.61
CA ARG A 43 -4.01 2.30 8.23
C ARG A 43 -3.07 3.49 8.14
N PHE A 44 -3.26 4.48 9.01
CA PHE A 44 -2.36 5.63 9.07
C PHE A 44 -0.93 5.19 9.34
N TRP A 45 -0.74 4.40 10.40
CA TRP A 45 0.58 3.88 10.73
C TRP A 45 1.14 2.97 9.64
N LEU A 46 0.29 2.13 9.05
CA LEU A 46 0.71 1.24 7.98
C LEU A 46 1.22 2.03 6.76
N GLY A 47 0.43 2.99 6.29
CA GLY A 47 0.83 3.82 5.15
C GLY A 47 2.07 4.67 5.45
N LEU A 48 2.21 5.16 6.68
CA LEU A 48 3.42 5.87 7.10
C LEU A 48 4.66 4.96 7.11
N ILE A 49 4.56 3.75 7.64
CA ILE A 49 5.67 2.78 7.67
C ILE A 49 6.07 2.41 6.24
N GLU A 50 5.12 2.15 5.35
CA GLU A 50 5.40 1.85 3.94
C GLU A 50 6.08 3.01 3.23
N LEU A 51 5.63 4.24 3.48
CA LEU A 51 6.24 5.44 2.92
C LEU A 51 7.70 5.59 3.40
N LEU A 52 7.93 5.41 4.70
CA LEU A 52 9.27 5.53 5.29
C LEU A 52 10.20 4.40 4.84
N THR A 53 9.73 3.16 4.85
CA THR A 53 10.52 1.99 4.41
C THR A 53 10.79 2.03 2.92
N GLY A 54 9.82 2.45 2.10
CA GLY A 54 10.02 2.72 0.67
C GLY A 54 11.08 3.79 0.46
N GLY A 55 10.94 4.96 1.09
CA GLY A 55 11.93 6.05 1.01
C GLY A 55 13.33 5.64 1.48
N ALA A 56 13.43 4.92 2.60
CA ALA A 56 14.70 4.43 3.13
C ALA A 56 15.34 3.38 2.18
N THR A 57 14.53 2.52 1.56
CA THR A 57 15.00 1.59 0.51
C THR A 57 15.57 2.35 -0.68
N GLY A 58 14.89 3.41 -1.13
CA GLY A 58 15.36 4.26 -2.21
C GLY A 58 16.68 4.96 -1.89
N LEU A 59 16.81 5.53 -0.68
CA LEU A 59 18.05 6.14 -0.22
C LEU A 59 19.20 5.13 -0.13
N PHE A 60 18.93 3.94 0.41
CA PHE A 60 19.91 2.86 0.45
C PHE A 60 20.37 2.44 -0.94
N THR A 61 19.44 2.33 -1.88
CA THR A 61 19.71 1.98 -3.28
C THR A 61 20.58 3.04 -3.95
N LEU A 62 20.27 4.32 -3.73
CA LEU A 62 21.06 5.45 -4.25
C LEU A 62 22.48 5.49 -3.66
N ALA A 63 22.61 5.34 -2.34
CA ALA A 63 23.92 5.30 -1.67
C ALA A 63 24.77 4.13 -2.17
N SER A 64 24.14 2.97 -2.37
CA SER A 64 24.81 1.78 -2.93
C SER A 64 25.29 2.02 -4.36
N ALA A 65 24.48 2.67 -5.21
CA ALA A 65 24.92 3.03 -6.56
C ALA A 65 26.09 4.02 -6.57
N ALA A 66 26.06 5.04 -5.70
CA ALA A 66 27.16 5.99 -5.60
C ALA A 66 28.48 5.29 -5.23
N ASN A 67 28.44 4.38 -4.26
CA ASN A 67 29.61 3.59 -3.86
C ASN A 67 30.13 2.70 -5.00
N LEU A 68 29.24 2.06 -5.75
CA LEU A 68 29.60 1.21 -6.88
C LEU A 68 30.23 1.99 -8.03
N ILE A 69 29.69 3.17 -8.34
CA ILE A 69 30.28 4.07 -9.35
C ILE A 69 31.71 4.44 -8.96
N GLY A 70 31.94 4.77 -7.67
CA GLY A 70 33.29 5.04 -7.15
C GLY A 70 34.23 3.85 -7.32
N GLN A 71 33.81 2.65 -6.94
CA GLN A 71 34.61 1.42 -7.11
C GLN A 71 34.97 1.16 -8.58
N VAL A 72 34.00 1.31 -9.50
CA VAL A 72 34.26 1.13 -10.94
C VAL A 72 35.29 2.15 -11.45
N GLN A 73 35.24 3.40 -10.96
CA GLN A 73 36.21 4.43 -11.31
C GLN A 73 37.62 4.09 -10.79
N ASP A 74 37.73 3.62 -9.55
CA ASP A 74 39.00 3.21 -8.94
C ASP A 74 39.62 1.98 -9.64
N ASP A 75 38.80 0.98 -9.96
CA ASP A 75 39.21 -0.21 -10.71
C ASP A 75 39.70 0.17 -12.12
N SER A 76 38.97 1.07 -12.79
CA SER A 76 39.36 1.57 -14.11
C SER A 76 40.68 2.34 -14.05
N ALA A 77 40.90 3.16 -13.01
CA ALA A 77 42.13 3.90 -12.79
C ALA A 77 43.34 2.98 -12.49
N SER A 78 43.09 1.82 -11.88
CA SER A 78 44.11 0.80 -11.61
C SER A 78 44.32 -0.19 -12.76
N GLY A 79 43.61 -0.03 -13.88
CA GLY A 79 43.73 -0.89 -15.07
C GLY A 79 43.10 -2.27 -14.91
N MET A 80 42.30 -2.49 -13.87
CA MET A 80 41.59 -3.74 -13.64
C MET A 80 40.21 -3.67 -14.30
N PRO A 81 39.87 -4.57 -15.24
CA PRO A 81 38.53 -4.61 -15.79
C PRO A 81 37.54 -5.09 -14.72
N PRO A 82 36.33 -4.49 -14.65
CA PRO A 82 35.30 -4.97 -13.75
C PRO A 82 34.90 -6.40 -14.17
N ALA A 83 34.95 -7.36 -13.25
CA ALA A 83 34.52 -8.74 -13.53
C ALA A 83 33.10 -8.80 -14.15
N ALA A 84 32.86 -9.61 -15.19
CA ALA A 84 31.56 -9.52 -15.87
C ALA A 84 30.35 -9.95 -15.00
N GLY A 85 30.56 -10.85 -14.04
CA GLY A 85 29.48 -11.44 -13.22
C GLY A 85 28.92 -10.55 -12.11
N TRP A 86 29.71 -9.65 -11.52
CA TRP A 86 29.24 -8.79 -10.42
C TRP A 86 28.35 -7.65 -10.93
N ILE A 87 28.65 -7.10 -12.12
CA ILE A 87 27.90 -6.01 -12.73
C ILE A 87 26.43 -6.42 -12.96
N THR A 88 26.19 -7.61 -13.52
CA THR A 88 24.83 -8.10 -13.75
C THR A 88 24.06 -8.29 -12.44
N GLY A 89 24.71 -8.86 -11.42
CA GLY A 89 24.09 -9.04 -10.10
C GLY A 89 23.69 -7.70 -9.47
N ILE A 90 24.56 -6.70 -9.56
CA ILE A 90 24.29 -5.33 -9.09
C ILE A 90 23.11 -4.70 -9.81
N ILE A 91 23.05 -4.80 -11.15
CA ILE A 91 21.96 -4.20 -11.93
C ILE A 91 20.63 -4.81 -11.51
N ILE A 92 20.56 -6.14 -11.37
CA ILE A 92 19.33 -6.84 -10.97
C ILE A 92 18.89 -6.38 -9.58
N VAL A 93 19.82 -6.32 -8.62
CA VAL A 93 19.58 -5.84 -7.26
C VAL A 93 19.07 -4.40 -7.28
N PHE A 94 19.74 -3.52 -8.02
CA PHE A 94 19.39 -2.10 -8.10
C PHE A 94 17.99 -1.89 -8.66
N VAL A 95 17.66 -2.57 -9.77
CA VAL A 95 16.33 -2.49 -10.39
C VAL A 95 15.27 -3.03 -9.43
N ALA A 96 15.51 -4.17 -8.79
CA ALA A 96 14.57 -4.78 -7.86
C ALA A 96 14.28 -3.87 -6.66
N TYR A 97 15.31 -3.32 -6.01
CA TYR A 97 15.14 -2.43 -4.87
C TYR A 97 14.52 -1.08 -5.25
N THR A 98 14.82 -0.56 -6.45
CA THR A 98 14.17 0.66 -6.97
C THR A 98 12.67 0.45 -7.17
N VAL A 99 12.28 -0.68 -7.78
CA VAL A 99 10.86 -1.03 -7.99
C VAL A 99 10.15 -1.18 -6.64
N VAL A 100 10.76 -1.88 -5.68
CA VAL A 100 10.18 -2.05 -4.34
C VAL A 100 10.08 -0.73 -3.58
N SER A 101 11.10 0.14 -3.67
CA SER A 101 11.08 1.48 -3.09
C SER A 101 9.89 2.29 -3.61
N LEU A 102 9.74 2.37 -4.94
CA LEU A 102 8.64 3.10 -5.57
C LEU A 102 7.28 2.50 -5.19
N ALA A 103 7.16 1.17 -5.23
CA ALA A 103 5.92 0.49 -4.85
C ALA A 103 5.55 0.77 -3.39
N GLY A 104 6.52 0.70 -2.46
CA GLY A 104 6.31 1.03 -1.05
C GLY A 104 5.84 2.47 -0.84
N VAL A 105 6.46 3.44 -1.51
CA VAL A 105 6.04 4.85 -1.46
C VAL A 105 4.62 5.04 -1.99
N ILE A 106 4.31 4.48 -3.17
CA ILE A 106 2.99 4.61 -3.80
C ILE A 106 1.91 3.97 -2.93
N ILE A 107 2.15 2.77 -2.42
CA ILE A 107 1.20 2.06 -1.55
C ILE A 107 1.03 2.79 -0.22
N GLY A 108 2.11 3.34 0.35
CA GLY A 108 2.05 4.15 1.55
C GLY A 108 1.16 5.38 1.37
N ILE A 109 1.36 6.13 0.28
CA ILE A 109 0.50 7.27 -0.10
C ILE A 109 -0.94 6.80 -0.30
N TRP A 110 -1.15 5.65 -0.95
CA TRP A 110 -2.48 5.11 -1.21
C TRP A 110 -3.21 4.71 0.09
N ASN A 111 -2.52 4.09 1.05
CA ASN A 111 -3.09 3.77 2.36
C ASN A 111 -3.43 5.05 3.17
N LEU A 112 -2.61 6.10 3.06
CA LEU A 112 -2.85 7.41 3.69
C LEU A 112 -4.00 8.19 3.04
N SER A 113 -4.20 8.07 1.72
CA SER A 113 -5.33 8.72 1.04
C SER A 113 -6.65 8.00 1.29
N THR A 114 -6.61 6.69 1.56
CA THR A 114 -7.79 5.83 1.75
C THR A 114 -8.14 5.56 3.21
N LEU A 115 -7.70 6.42 4.13
CA LEU A 115 -7.93 6.27 5.58
C LEU A 115 -9.41 6.12 5.97
N LYS A 116 -10.31 6.80 5.26
CA LYS A 116 -11.77 6.73 5.48
C LYS A 116 -12.46 5.64 4.65
N SER A 117 -11.76 5.05 3.68
CA SER A 117 -12.34 4.07 2.76
C SER A 117 -12.46 2.69 3.41
N THR A 118 -13.23 1.81 2.80
CA THR A 118 -13.36 0.39 3.14
C THR A 118 -12.48 -0.51 2.25
N ALA A 119 -11.92 0.05 1.16
CA ALA A 119 -11.20 -0.63 0.09
C ALA A 119 -10.08 -1.58 0.56
N ARG A 120 -10.08 -2.82 0.09
CA ARG A 120 -9.08 -3.85 0.49
C ARG A 120 -7.81 -3.82 -0.37
N SER A 121 -7.88 -3.27 -1.58
CA SER A 121 -6.77 -3.25 -2.54
C SER A 121 -5.43 -2.70 -2.01
N PRO A 122 -5.38 -1.50 -1.37
CA PRO A 122 -4.10 -0.98 -0.88
C PRO A 122 -3.49 -1.82 0.24
N LEU A 123 -4.34 -2.51 1.01
CA LEU A 123 -3.91 -3.44 2.05
C LEU A 123 -3.33 -4.73 1.44
N ILE A 124 -3.95 -5.27 0.39
CA ILE A 124 -3.41 -6.47 -0.28
C ILE A 124 -2.06 -6.14 -0.92
N ALA A 125 -1.95 -4.98 -1.59
CA ALA A 125 -0.69 -4.52 -2.16
C ALA A 125 0.42 -4.40 -1.11
N ALA A 126 0.11 -3.88 0.09
CA ALA A 126 1.02 -3.81 1.22
C ALA A 126 1.68 -5.15 1.59
N ILE A 127 0.87 -6.21 1.62
CA ILE A 127 1.35 -7.57 1.93
C ILE A 127 2.27 -8.06 0.82
N VAL A 128 1.87 -7.88 -0.44
CA VAL A 128 2.67 -8.32 -1.60
C VAL A 128 4.03 -7.64 -1.59
N VAL A 129 4.08 -6.31 -1.48
CA VAL A 129 5.35 -5.57 -1.45
C VAL A 129 6.17 -5.95 -0.24
N SER A 130 5.57 -6.10 0.95
CA SER A 130 6.31 -6.53 2.14
C SER A 130 6.91 -7.93 1.98
N THR A 131 6.19 -8.86 1.34
CA THR A 131 6.68 -10.22 1.09
C THR A 131 7.86 -10.20 0.11
N VAL A 132 7.74 -9.45 -0.98
CA VAL A 132 8.81 -9.28 -1.97
C VAL A 132 10.05 -8.64 -1.31
N SER A 133 9.86 -7.61 -0.48
CA SER A 133 10.96 -6.98 0.26
C SER A 133 11.71 -7.96 1.16
N ILE A 134 10.99 -8.84 1.89
CA ILE A 134 11.62 -9.87 2.74
C ILE A 134 12.48 -10.80 1.90
N VAL A 135 11.96 -11.29 0.76
CA VAL A 135 12.70 -12.18 -0.13
C VAL A 135 13.96 -11.47 -0.67
N LEU A 136 13.82 -10.22 -1.12
CA LEU A 136 14.96 -9.47 -1.64
C LEU A 136 16.03 -9.27 -0.57
N VAL A 137 15.65 -8.86 0.64
CA VAL A 137 16.59 -8.68 1.76
C VAL A 137 17.34 -9.96 2.10
N MET A 138 16.63 -11.10 2.13
CA MET A 138 17.24 -12.38 2.50
C MET A 138 18.15 -12.96 1.42
N VAL A 139 17.82 -12.73 0.15
CA VAL A 139 18.57 -13.30 -0.99
C VAL A 139 19.73 -12.41 -1.42
N PHE A 140 19.55 -11.09 -1.42
CA PHE A 140 20.45 -10.17 -2.14
C PHE A 140 21.26 -9.23 -1.27
N ILE A 141 20.88 -9.00 0.01
CA ILE A 141 21.80 -8.31 0.90
C ILE A 141 22.90 -9.29 1.27
N SER A 142 24.14 -8.97 0.92
CA SER A 142 25.34 -9.73 1.26
C SER A 142 25.56 -9.80 2.77
N GLY A 143 26.34 -10.77 3.26
CA GLY A 143 26.62 -10.96 4.68
C GLY A 143 25.79 -12.08 5.35
N PRO A 144 25.98 -12.33 6.65
CA PRO A 144 25.31 -13.41 7.35
C PRO A 144 23.77 -13.27 7.33
N PRO A 145 23.01 -14.37 7.36
CA PRO A 145 21.54 -14.31 7.38
C PRO A 145 20.99 -13.62 8.64
N PHE A 146 21.74 -13.63 9.74
CA PHE A 146 21.36 -13.04 11.03
C PHE A 146 22.02 -11.67 11.30
N GLU A 147 22.46 -10.98 10.25
CA GLU A 147 22.94 -9.62 10.39
C GLU A 147 21.81 -8.71 10.93
N PRO A 148 22.06 -7.87 11.96
CA PRO A 148 21.03 -7.09 12.64
C PRO A 148 20.14 -6.28 11.71
N VAL A 149 20.72 -5.69 10.65
CA VAL A 149 19.99 -4.88 9.66
C VAL A 149 18.98 -5.74 8.89
N LYS A 150 19.39 -6.92 8.40
CA LYS A 150 18.50 -7.83 7.66
C LYS A 150 17.35 -8.32 8.53
N VAL A 151 17.67 -8.70 9.77
CA VAL A 151 16.67 -9.20 10.73
C VAL A 151 15.68 -8.10 11.08
N ALA A 152 16.17 -6.89 11.39
CA ALA A 152 15.29 -5.75 11.68
C ALA A 152 14.39 -5.40 10.49
N TRP A 153 14.95 -5.38 9.27
CA TRP A 153 14.19 -5.06 8.07
C TRP A 153 13.10 -6.09 7.76
N ALA A 154 13.44 -7.38 7.84
CA ALA A 154 12.48 -8.46 7.67
C ALA A 154 11.39 -8.43 8.74
N PHE A 155 11.76 -8.11 10.00
CA PHE A 155 10.81 -7.96 11.09
C PHE A 155 9.81 -6.82 10.83
N VAL A 156 10.27 -5.67 10.34
CA VAL A 156 9.38 -4.54 9.99
C VAL A 156 8.36 -4.96 8.93
N HIS A 157 8.78 -5.62 7.85
CA HIS A 157 7.86 -6.08 6.80
C HIS A 157 6.92 -7.22 7.25
N ALA A 158 7.38 -8.09 8.14
CA ALA A 158 6.52 -9.09 8.77
C ALA A 158 5.46 -8.42 9.65
N LEU A 159 5.84 -7.39 10.42
CA LEU A 159 4.91 -6.62 11.24
C LEU A 159 3.85 -5.90 10.39
N VAL A 160 4.26 -5.26 9.29
CA VAL A 160 3.35 -4.66 8.30
C VAL A 160 2.34 -5.70 7.82
N SER A 161 2.81 -6.88 7.40
CA SER A 161 1.94 -7.96 6.92
C SER A 161 0.92 -8.41 7.98
N VAL A 162 1.37 -8.63 9.22
CA VAL A 162 0.49 -9.01 10.34
C VAL A 162 -0.56 -7.94 10.62
N TRP A 163 -0.16 -6.66 10.62
CA TRP A 163 -1.07 -5.54 10.85
C TRP A 163 -2.09 -5.41 9.71
N THR A 164 -1.67 -5.55 8.46
CA THR A 164 -2.58 -5.58 7.32
C THR A 164 -3.63 -6.67 7.47
N ILE A 165 -3.21 -7.90 7.79
CA ILE A 165 -4.12 -9.04 7.97
C ILE A 165 -5.13 -8.74 9.08
N ARG A 166 -4.71 -8.11 10.18
CA ARG A 166 -5.63 -7.69 11.25
C ARG A 166 -6.66 -6.67 10.76
N ILE A 167 -6.25 -5.67 9.99
CA ILE A 167 -7.18 -4.67 9.40
C ILE A 167 -8.16 -5.36 8.44
N LEU A 168 -7.69 -6.28 7.60
CA LEU A 168 -8.53 -7.03 6.66
C LEU A 168 -9.56 -7.90 7.38
N ARG A 169 -9.20 -8.51 8.52
CA ARG A 169 -10.14 -9.28 9.35
C ARG A 169 -11.26 -8.42 9.92
N LEU A 170 -11.00 -7.17 10.29
CA LEU A 170 -12.05 -6.25 10.73
C LEU A 170 -13.09 -6.00 9.64
N LYS A 171 -12.68 -6.05 8.37
CA LYS A 171 -13.53 -5.80 7.18
C LYS A 171 -14.28 -7.04 6.68
N LYS A 172 -14.16 -8.19 7.35
CA LYS A 172 -14.86 -9.44 7.01
C LYS A 172 -16.12 -9.69 7.86
N ILE A 173 -16.42 -8.84 8.83
CA ILE A 173 -17.57 -9.01 9.73
C ILE A 173 -18.79 -8.32 9.11
N PRO A 174 -19.80 -9.04 8.58
CA PRO A 174 -21.14 -8.51 8.38
C PRO A 174 -21.84 -8.27 9.72
#